data_AF-A0A365NZF0-F1
#
_entry.id   AF-A0A365NZF0-F1
#
_cell.length_a   1.000
_cell.length_b   1.000
_cell.length_c   1.000
_cell.angle_alpha   90.00
_cell.angle_beta   90.00
_cell.angle_gamma   90.00
#
_symmetry.space_group_name_H-M   'P 1'
#
loop_
_entity.id
_entity.type
_entity.pdbx_description
1 polymer ?
#
loop_
_entity_poly.entity_id
_entity_poly.type
_entity_poly.pdbx_seq_one_letter_code
_entity_poly.pdbx_strand_id
1 'polypeptide(L)'
;MGQKLLLKMGIMLFLIPLFHFGQAPTMGTASDFVLFSSVGAVTNTGITHLTGNVGTNSGSSTGFGNVDGVMHDGNGTSAQCAADLLLAYNELNSAIPDYFPASLLGNGQILTAGIYSIPSTASLNLNLILDAENDPSAVFIFQIEGAFSSAANSEVSLVNGAQACNVFWKIEGLVDLATGTSMKGTIVANNAGININTGAVLEGRALSTTGAISVDGILAYKPIGCGSIVLNGPTAPDLNSAICYAIFSSNGSVTNAGVTFVTGDVGTNVGLTTGFDELNVTGEIHPIPDTSTADAANDLLIAYNYLNVLPYDIELLYPAQFGNDLVLTPHTYLLNAATVLTNSVYLNAQDNPDAVFVIKINGALSTSTYAKVLLLNGAQAKNVYWKIEGAVEISDYSEFKGTIIGNNGAIDLLTGVQLDGRAMTTTGALSTAAVTVTMTEGCETLGGIDHTIHKKAVIFYPNPFNNVINLTLNDTSYLNNAELSIYDVSGREIYRVTLSNLTMQLDLSNLSSGTYFYKINSSNKTIQFGGMVAK
;
A
#
# COMPACT_ATOMS: atom_id res chain seq x y z
N MET A 1 76.67 51.98 -5.20
CA MET A 1 76.12 51.54 -3.91
C MET A 1 74.78 50.88 -4.21
N GLY A 2 74.69 49.55 -4.24
CA GLY A 2 73.48 48.85 -4.66
C GLY A 2 73.49 47.41 -4.14
N GLN A 3 72.94 47.23 -2.94
CA GLN A 3 72.78 45.95 -2.26
C GLN A 3 71.82 45.04 -3.05
N LYS A 4 72.26 43.80 -3.34
CA LYS A 4 71.38 42.71 -3.78
C LYS A 4 70.68 42.12 -2.56
N LEU A 5 69.36 42.26 -2.50
CA LEU A 5 68.49 41.64 -1.50
C LEU A 5 68.05 40.26 -2.03
N LEU A 6 68.56 39.19 -1.43
CA LEU A 6 68.12 37.80 -1.68
C LEU A 6 66.92 37.50 -0.77
N LEU A 7 65.72 37.44 -1.36
CA LEU A 7 64.50 37.04 -0.67
C LEU A 7 64.42 35.51 -0.65
N LYS A 8 64.67 34.89 0.52
CA LYS A 8 64.42 33.46 0.75
C LYS A 8 62.91 33.27 0.94
N MET A 9 62.26 32.64 -0.03
CA MET A 9 60.86 32.25 0.07
C MET A 9 60.78 30.85 0.71
N GLY A 10 60.39 30.79 1.98
CA GLY A 10 60.13 29.54 2.69
C GLY A 10 58.78 28.98 2.28
N ILE A 11 58.75 27.76 1.74
CA ILE A 11 57.52 27.00 1.47
C ILE A 11 57.04 26.44 2.81
N MET A 12 55.96 27.00 3.35
CA MET A 12 55.25 26.46 4.51
C MET A 12 54.32 25.36 4.01
N LEU A 13 54.67 24.10 4.29
CA LEU A 13 53.84 22.94 3.99
C LEU A 13 52.67 22.92 4.98
N PHE A 14 51.47 23.35 4.56
CA PHE A 14 50.26 23.15 5.34
C PHE A 14 49.93 21.65 5.34
N LEU A 15 50.15 20.97 6.48
CA LEU A 15 49.52 19.68 6.75
C LEU A 15 48.02 19.94 6.91
N ILE A 16 47.25 19.71 5.85
CA ILE A 16 45.80 19.56 5.95
C ILE A 16 45.58 18.13 6.47
N PRO A 17 44.94 17.92 7.64
CA PRO A 17 44.53 16.57 8.03
C PRO A 17 43.55 16.03 6.98
N LEU A 18 43.93 14.93 6.34
CA LEU A 18 43.02 14.14 5.51
C LEU A 18 42.06 13.43 6.47
N PHE A 19 40.88 14.02 6.71
CA PHE A 19 39.77 13.29 7.33
C PHE A 19 39.31 12.24 6.32
N HIS A 20 39.56 10.95 6.60
CA HIS A 20 38.91 9.85 5.89
C HIS A 20 37.58 9.60 6.60
N PHE A 21 36.47 9.97 5.96
CA PHE A 21 35.18 9.47 6.39
C PHE A 21 35.04 8.03 5.89
N GLY A 22 34.63 7.12 6.77
CA GLY A 22 34.36 5.73 6.38
C GLY A 22 33.33 5.69 5.26
N GLN A 23 33.61 4.94 4.18
CA GLN A 23 32.63 4.69 3.14
C GLN A 23 31.77 3.50 3.56
N ALA A 24 30.46 3.57 3.33
CA ALA A 24 29.58 2.43 3.52
C ALA A 24 30.01 1.27 2.60
N PRO A 25 30.13 0.04 3.11
CA PRO A 25 30.54 -1.12 2.31
C PRO A 25 29.53 -1.44 1.22
N THR A 26 30.01 -2.02 0.12
CA THR A 26 29.13 -2.53 -0.93
C THR A 26 28.50 -3.84 -0.48
N MET A 27 27.17 -3.87 -0.34
CA MET A 27 26.45 -5.03 0.18
C MET A 27 26.01 -6.05 -0.89
N GLY A 28 26.01 -5.68 -2.18
CA GLY A 28 25.51 -6.56 -3.24
C GLY A 28 24.14 -7.16 -2.95
N THR A 29 23.96 -8.44 -3.26
CA THR A 29 22.74 -9.21 -2.95
C THR A 29 22.51 -9.43 -1.46
N ALA A 30 23.51 -9.28 -0.59
CA ALA A 30 23.30 -9.33 0.86
C ALA A 30 22.44 -8.15 1.37
N SER A 31 22.29 -7.09 0.57
CA SER A 31 21.37 -5.99 0.87
C SER A 31 19.88 -6.39 0.81
N ASP A 32 19.55 -7.48 0.12
CA ASP A 32 18.17 -7.96 -0.02
C ASP A 32 17.72 -8.84 1.16
N PHE A 33 18.66 -9.32 1.98
CA PHE A 33 18.37 -10.18 3.12
C PHE A 33 18.21 -9.38 4.41
N VAL A 34 17.25 -9.79 5.23
CA VAL A 34 17.11 -9.35 6.63
C VAL A 34 17.80 -10.33 7.59
N LEU A 35 17.74 -11.63 7.30
CA LEU A 35 18.47 -12.68 8.01
C LEU A 35 19.22 -13.55 7.01
N PHE A 36 20.53 -13.74 7.17
CA PHE A 36 21.29 -14.61 6.28
C PHE A 36 22.50 -15.25 6.94
N SER A 37 22.72 -16.54 6.69
CA SER A 37 23.97 -17.22 7.04
C SER A 37 24.62 -17.86 5.82
N SER A 38 25.91 -17.59 5.59
CA SER A 38 26.66 -18.29 4.54
C SER A 38 26.81 -19.79 4.87
N VAL A 39 27.01 -20.12 6.15
CA VAL A 39 27.10 -21.50 6.66
C VAL A 39 26.51 -21.55 8.07
N GLY A 40 25.32 -22.13 8.22
CA GLY A 40 24.62 -22.23 9.50
C GLY A 40 23.12 -22.40 9.33
N ALA A 41 22.47 -22.94 10.35
CA ALA A 41 21.01 -22.97 10.43
C ALA A 41 20.46 -21.57 10.70
N VAL A 42 19.27 -21.28 10.17
CA VAL A 42 18.54 -20.05 10.45
C VAL A 42 17.21 -20.47 11.06
N THR A 43 16.97 -20.14 12.32
CA THR A 43 15.86 -20.73 13.10
C THR A 43 15.00 -19.65 13.74
N ASN A 44 13.69 -19.83 13.65
CA ASN A 44 12.70 -19.00 14.33
C ASN A 44 11.93 -19.79 15.40
N THR A 45 11.67 -19.15 16.52
CA THR A 45 10.63 -19.54 17.49
C THR A 45 9.65 -18.38 17.69
N GLY A 46 8.41 -18.72 18.08
CA GLY A 46 7.36 -17.70 18.23
C GLY A 46 6.92 -17.05 16.90
N ILE A 47 6.13 -15.98 17.02
CA ILE A 47 5.62 -15.20 15.88
C ILE A 47 6.58 -14.05 15.62
N THR A 48 7.26 -14.10 14.48
CA THR A 48 8.28 -13.12 14.07
C THR A 48 7.83 -12.43 12.78
N HIS A 49 8.06 -11.12 12.68
CA HIS A 49 7.73 -10.30 11.53
C HIS A 49 9.01 -9.86 10.82
N LEU A 50 9.15 -10.25 9.56
CA LEU A 50 10.36 -10.04 8.78
C LEU A 50 10.04 -9.38 7.45
N THR A 51 10.74 -8.29 7.14
CA THR A 51 10.73 -7.64 5.83
C THR A 51 12.11 -7.69 5.20
N GLY A 52 12.23 -8.45 4.11
CA GLY A 52 13.48 -8.81 3.45
C GLY A 52 13.64 -10.33 3.36
N ASN A 53 14.55 -10.77 2.48
CA ASN A 53 14.81 -12.19 2.26
C ASN A 53 15.40 -12.85 3.51
N VAL A 54 15.12 -14.14 3.69
CA VAL A 54 15.65 -14.96 4.76
C VAL A 54 16.30 -16.19 4.15
N GLY A 55 17.46 -16.60 4.62
CA GLY A 55 18.04 -17.82 4.06
C GLY A 55 19.41 -18.23 4.58
N THR A 56 19.86 -19.36 4.07
CA THR A 56 21.22 -19.86 4.29
C THR A 56 21.79 -20.51 3.04
N ASN A 57 23.07 -20.29 2.78
CA ASN A 57 23.74 -20.96 1.67
C ASN A 57 24.14 -22.40 2.00
N SER A 58 24.39 -22.71 3.28
CA SER A 58 24.68 -24.06 3.75
C SER A 58 24.05 -24.29 5.13
N GLY A 59 22.87 -24.90 5.15
CA GLY A 59 22.04 -25.08 6.33
C GLY A 59 20.58 -25.26 5.95
N SER A 60 19.66 -24.90 6.85
CA SER A 60 18.24 -24.78 6.55
C SER A 60 17.58 -23.68 7.37
N SER A 61 16.59 -23.02 6.78
CA SER A 61 15.70 -22.08 7.45
C SER A 61 14.49 -22.83 8.02
N THR A 62 14.26 -22.76 9.34
CA THR A 62 13.19 -23.54 9.99
C THR A 62 12.43 -22.74 11.05
N GLY A 63 11.15 -23.10 11.27
CA GLY A 63 10.31 -22.49 12.29
C GLY A 63 9.69 -21.14 11.91
N PHE A 64 9.90 -20.65 10.69
CA PHE A 64 9.30 -19.40 10.20
C PHE A 64 7.81 -19.59 9.84
N GLY A 65 7.04 -18.53 10.04
CA GLY A 65 5.71 -18.36 9.46
C GLY A 65 5.79 -17.57 8.14
N ASN A 66 4.79 -16.74 7.86
CA ASN A 66 4.83 -15.84 6.70
C ASN A 66 5.92 -14.78 6.87
N VAL A 67 6.72 -14.57 5.81
CA VAL A 67 7.80 -13.58 5.72
C VAL A 67 7.49 -12.63 4.57
N ASP A 68 7.65 -11.32 4.78
CA ASP A 68 7.59 -10.32 3.71
C ASP A 68 8.93 -10.29 2.96
N GLY A 69 9.19 -11.37 2.24
CA GLY A 69 10.42 -11.64 1.52
C GLY A 69 10.50 -13.09 1.06
N VAL A 70 11.55 -13.43 0.31
CA VAL A 70 11.74 -14.77 -0.25
C VAL A 70 12.66 -15.61 0.64
N MET A 71 12.29 -16.87 0.84
CA MET A 71 13.11 -17.86 1.55
C MET A 71 14.15 -18.46 0.58
N HIS A 72 15.45 -18.33 0.88
CA HIS A 72 16.53 -18.83 0.03
C HIS A 72 17.48 -19.78 0.77
N ASP A 73 17.23 -21.09 0.65
CA ASP A 73 18.10 -22.13 1.19
C ASP A 73 18.85 -22.88 0.08
N GLY A 74 20.19 -22.86 0.13
CA GLY A 74 21.06 -23.65 -0.75
C GLY A 74 20.84 -23.47 -2.26
N ASN A 75 20.57 -22.25 -2.73
CA ASN A 75 20.29 -21.93 -4.13
C ASN A 75 21.26 -20.88 -4.69
N GLY A 76 21.08 -20.50 -5.97
CA GLY A 76 21.96 -19.52 -6.62
C GLY A 76 21.97 -18.15 -5.95
N THR A 77 20.82 -17.69 -5.44
CA THR A 77 20.70 -16.41 -4.73
C THR A 77 21.45 -16.45 -3.40
N SER A 78 21.29 -17.51 -2.60
CA SER A 78 22.02 -17.65 -1.34
C SER A 78 23.53 -17.84 -1.57
N ALA A 79 23.93 -18.51 -2.66
CA ALA A 79 25.35 -18.61 -3.03
C ALA A 79 25.97 -17.24 -3.38
N GLN A 80 25.25 -16.40 -4.15
CA GLN A 80 25.72 -15.05 -4.45
C GLN A 80 25.75 -14.16 -3.20
N CYS A 81 24.72 -14.25 -2.35
CA CYS A 81 24.67 -13.53 -1.08
C CYS A 81 25.85 -13.90 -0.16
N ALA A 82 26.26 -15.17 -0.11
CA ALA A 82 27.44 -15.59 0.64
C ALA A 82 28.73 -14.95 0.12
N ALA A 83 28.89 -14.83 -1.21
CA ALA A 83 30.04 -14.18 -1.83
C ALA A 83 30.05 -12.67 -1.56
N ASP A 84 28.92 -12.01 -1.73
CA ASP A 84 28.79 -10.55 -1.51
C ASP A 84 28.96 -10.20 -0.03
N LEU A 85 28.44 -11.01 0.89
CA LEU A 85 28.65 -10.83 2.33
C LEU A 85 30.13 -10.95 2.70
N LEU A 86 30.87 -11.87 2.09
CA LEU A 86 32.32 -12.00 2.33
C LEU A 86 33.07 -10.75 1.85
N LEU A 87 32.69 -10.17 0.72
CA LEU A 87 33.27 -8.91 0.23
C LEU A 87 32.96 -7.76 1.19
N ALA A 88 31.70 -7.60 1.60
CA ALA A 88 31.29 -6.58 2.57
C ALA A 88 32.04 -6.72 3.91
N TYR A 89 32.18 -7.95 4.41
CA TYR A 89 32.98 -8.22 5.61
C TYR A 89 34.44 -7.79 5.43
N ASN A 90 35.07 -8.10 4.30
CA ASN A 90 36.47 -7.73 4.05
C ASN A 90 36.64 -6.20 3.98
N GLU A 91 35.71 -5.48 3.35
CA GLU A 91 35.68 -4.02 3.34
C GLU A 91 35.59 -3.46 4.77
N LEU A 92 34.61 -3.94 5.55
CA LEU A 92 34.43 -3.56 6.95
C LEU A 92 35.66 -3.85 7.80
N ASN A 93 36.31 -5.00 7.60
CA ASN A 93 37.51 -5.39 8.33
C ASN A 93 38.74 -4.56 7.94
N SER A 94 38.80 -4.08 6.70
CA SER A 94 39.90 -3.24 6.20
C SER A 94 39.76 -1.77 6.57
N ALA A 95 38.58 -1.35 7.04
CA ALA A 95 38.31 0.02 7.46
C ALA A 95 39.26 0.42 8.61
N ILE A 96 39.84 1.62 8.52
CA ILE A 96 40.85 2.10 9.47
C ILE A 96 40.14 2.82 10.62
N PRO A 97 40.28 2.38 11.89
CA PRO A 97 39.62 3.01 13.02
C PRO A 97 40.05 4.46 13.27
N ASP A 98 39.06 5.31 13.55
CA ASP A 98 39.22 6.69 14.00
C ASP A 98 39.16 6.78 15.55
N TYR A 99 38.32 5.94 16.15
CA TYR A 99 37.93 6.01 17.56
C TYR A 99 38.05 4.67 18.27
N PHE A 100 38.36 4.70 19.57
CA PHE A 100 38.59 3.52 20.41
C PHE A 100 37.80 3.63 21.73
N PRO A 101 36.47 3.44 21.70
CA PRO A 101 35.66 3.53 22.91
C PRO A 101 35.93 2.36 23.87
N ALA A 102 35.44 2.51 25.11
CA ALA A 102 35.42 1.39 26.05
C ALA A 102 34.49 0.27 25.57
N SER A 103 34.66 -0.93 26.12
CA SER A 103 33.84 -2.10 25.79
C SER A 103 32.34 -1.92 26.06
N LEU A 104 31.96 -1.03 26.98
CA LEU A 104 30.56 -0.71 27.26
C LEU A 104 30.12 0.48 26.40
N LEU A 105 29.18 0.24 25.51
CA LEU A 105 28.46 1.24 24.72
C LEU A 105 27.10 1.56 25.37
N GLY A 106 26.61 2.77 25.13
CA GLY A 106 25.28 3.22 25.55
C GLY A 106 25.32 4.12 26.79
N ASN A 107 24.37 3.96 27.72
CA ASN A 107 24.19 4.86 28.88
C ASN A 107 24.07 6.36 28.52
N GLY A 108 23.44 6.67 27.39
CA GLY A 108 23.30 8.03 26.87
C GLY A 108 24.52 8.55 26.11
N GLN A 109 25.50 7.68 25.81
CA GLN A 109 26.63 8.01 24.96
C GLN A 109 26.15 8.48 23.58
N ILE A 110 26.73 9.59 23.11
CA ILE A 110 26.51 10.13 21.76
C ILE A 110 27.79 9.90 20.96
N LEU A 111 27.65 9.30 19.79
CA LEU A 111 28.72 9.04 18.84
C LEU A 111 28.40 9.72 17.52
N THR A 112 29.38 10.41 16.94
CA THR A 112 29.29 11.01 15.60
C THR A 112 29.76 10.02 14.54
N ALA A 113 29.67 10.39 13.26
CA ALA A 113 30.16 9.54 12.16
C ALA A 113 31.63 9.12 12.35
N GLY A 114 31.97 7.89 11.98
CA GLY A 114 33.33 7.37 12.03
C GLY A 114 33.44 5.86 12.22
N ILE A 115 34.69 5.39 12.27
CA ILE A 115 35.04 3.98 12.46
C ILE A 115 35.51 3.77 13.90
N TYR A 116 34.76 2.97 14.66
CA TYR A 116 34.98 2.68 16.08
C TYR A 116 35.53 1.27 16.24
N SER A 117 36.67 1.12 16.92
CA SER A 117 37.28 -0.19 17.20
C SER A 117 37.29 -0.51 18.69
N ILE A 118 36.78 -1.69 19.04
CA ILE A 118 36.81 -2.25 20.39
C ILE A 118 37.59 -3.57 20.31
N PRO A 119 38.84 -3.65 20.80
CA PRO A 119 39.70 -4.83 20.67
C PRO A 119 39.36 -5.94 21.68
N SER A 120 38.08 -6.10 22.01
CA SER A 120 37.57 -7.03 23.02
C SER A 120 36.10 -7.33 22.79
N THR A 121 35.51 -8.15 23.67
CA THR A 121 34.04 -8.22 23.81
C THR A 121 33.47 -6.84 24.11
N ALA A 122 32.29 -6.53 23.55
CA ALA A 122 31.57 -5.29 23.79
C ALA A 122 30.15 -5.57 24.28
N SER A 123 29.56 -4.62 25.00
CA SER A 123 28.17 -4.69 25.40
C SER A 123 27.44 -3.37 25.17
N LEU A 124 26.15 -3.45 24.85
CA LEU A 124 25.24 -2.31 24.78
C LEU A 124 24.35 -2.28 26.03
N ASN A 125 24.23 -1.13 26.67
CA ASN A 125 23.31 -0.93 27.80
C ASN A 125 22.58 0.41 27.70
N LEU A 126 21.29 0.42 27.99
CA LEU A 126 20.43 1.61 27.80
C LEU A 126 20.59 2.17 26.37
N ASN A 127 20.53 3.49 26.21
CA ASN A 127 20.55 4.12 24.89
C ASN A 127 21.98 4.46 24.43
N LEU A 128 22.32 4.12 23.18
CA LEU A 128 23.43 4.64 22.40
C LEU A 128 22.88 5.53 21.28
N ILE A 129 23.33 6.78 21.21
CA ILE A 129 22.84 7.75 20.23
C ILE A 129 23.87 7.91 19.12
N LEU A 130 23.45 7.69 17.87
CA LEU A 130 24.25 7.95 16.67
C LEU A 130 23.77 9.26 16.05
N ASP A 131 24.64 10.27 16.08
CA ASP A 131 24.38 11.61 15.61
C ASP A 131 25.09 11.87 14.29
N ALA A 132 24.31 12.09 13.23
CA ALA A 132 24.84 12.39 11.91
C ALA A 132 25.16 13.87 11.69
N GLU A 133 24.93 14.74 12.69
CA GLU A 133 25.21 16.17 12.61
C GLU A 133 24.58 16.88 11.40
N ASN A 134 23.39 16.41 10.98
CA ASN A 134 22.64 16.82 9.79
C ASN A 134 23.22 16.36 8.44
N ASP A 135 24.15 15.41 8.43
CA ASP A 135 24.66 14.76 7.23
C ASP A 135 24.01 13.38 7.02
N PRO A 136 22.99 13.24 6.16
CA PRO A 136 22.35 11.94 5.90
C PRO A 136 23.30 10.90 5.30
N SER A 137 24.48 11.29 4.78
CA SER A 137 25.50 10.37 4.28
C SER A 137 26.46 9.88 5.37
N ALA A 138 26.32 10.34 6.62
CA ALA A 138 27.13 9.93 7.76
C ALA A 138 27.14 8.41 7.95
N VAL A 139 28.34 7.83 8.06
CA VAL A 139 28.58 6.39 8.22
C VAL A 139 29.13 6.09 9.61
N PHE A 140 28.60 5.02 10.22
CA PHE A 140 29.02 4.51 11.52
C PHE A 140 29.45 3.06 11.35
N ILE A 141 30.73 2.76 11.58
CA ILE A 141 31.26 1.40 11.52
C ILE A 141 31.78 1.03 12.90
N PHE A 142 31.27 -0.05 13.48
CA PHE A 142 31.74 -0.64 14.72
C PHE A 142 32.48 -1.93 14.44
N GLN A 143 33.79 -1.97 14.70
CA GLN A 143 34.64 -3.15 14.64
C GLN A 143 34.84 -3.69 16.07
N ILE A 144 34.21 -4.81 16.36
CA ILE A 144 34.25 -5.47 17.68
C ILE A 144 35.05 -6.76 17.53
N GLU A 145 36.25 -6.80 18.10
CA GLU A 145 37.17 -7.95 18.03
C GLU A 145 36.86 -9.00 19.11
N GLY A 146 35.56 -9.30 19.28
CA GLY A 146 35.04 -10.25 20.26
C GLY A 146 33.52 -10.39 20.15
N ALA A 147 32.90 -11.01 21.16
CA ALA A 147 31.44 -11.12 21.24
C ALA A 147 30.78 -9.76 21.51
N PHE A 148 29.54 -9.59 21.03
CA PHE A 148 28.69 -8.43 21.28
C PHE A 148 27.38 -8.85 21.92
N SER A 149 27.01 -8.21 23.03
CA SER A 149 25.70 -8.46 23.66
C SER A 149 24.99 -7.18 24.05
N SER A 150 23.67 -7.22 24.20
CA SER A 150 22.91 -6.11 24.78
C SER A 150 22.32 -6.50 26.13
N ALA A 151 22.11 -5.51 27.01
CA ALA A 151 21.20 -5.66 28.13
C ALA A 151 19.74 -5.54 27.64
N ALA A 152 18.79 -6.08 28.40
CA ALA A 152 17.38 -6.02 28.05
C ALA A 152 16.90 -4.57 27.86
N ASN A 153 16.09 -4.33 26.83
CA ASN A 153 15.59 -3.01 26.43
C ASN A 153 16.66 -1.97 26.10
N SER A 154 17.87 -2.40 25.72
CA SER A 154 18.87 -1.46 25.18
C SER A 154 18.43 -0.92 23.83
N GLU A 155 18.88 0.29 23.49
CA GLU A 155 18.45 1.01 22.30
C GLU A 155 19.64 1.62 21.57
N VAL A 156 19.58 1.61 20.24
CA VAL A 156 20.38 2.48 19.39
C VAL A 156 19.45 3.51 18.75
N SER A 157 19.57 4.78 19.14
CA SER A 157 18.79 5.88 18.54
C SER A 157 19.56 6.56 17.42
N LEU A 158 18.88 6.90 16.33
CA LEU A 158 19.43 7.67 15.21
C LEU A 158 18.89 9.10 15.28
N VAL A 159 19.78 10.10 15.26
CA VAL A 159 19.39 11.51 15.33
C VAL A 159 20.04 12.35 14.25
N ASN A 160 19.47 13.53 14.01
CA ASN A 160 19.99 14.55 13.09
C ASN A 160 20.38 14.00 11.71
N GLY A 161 19.52 13.15 11.13
CA GLY A 161 19.71 12.61 9.78
C GLY A 161 20.45 11.28 9.71
N ALA A 162 20.85 10.68 10.84
CA ALA A 162 21.47 9.35 10.83
C ALA A 162 20.49 8.31 10.27
N GLN A 163 20.98 7.43 9.40
CA GLN A 163 20.17 6.40 8.72
C GLN A 163 20.70 5.01 9.07
N ALA A 164 19.80 4.07 9.38
CA ALA A 164 20.18 2.70 9.75
C ALA A 164 20.95 1.99 8.62
N CYS A 165 20.68 2.32 7.36
CA CYS A 165 21.41 1.78 6.21
C CYS A 165 22.90 2.19 6.17
N ASN A 166 23.32 3.20 6.93
CA ASN A 166 24.70 3.63 7.07
C ASN A 166 25.36 3.20 8.40
N VAL A 167 24.72 2.32 9.16
CA VAL A 167 25.25 1.79 10.43
C VAL A 167 25.67 0.34 10.23
N PHE A 168 26.91 0.00 10.57
CA PHE A 168 27.49 -1.33 10.37
C PHE A 168 28.19 -1.83 11.63
N TRP A 169 27.97 -3.11 11.94
CA TRP A 169 28.57 -3.78 13.09
C TRP A 169 29.33 -5.01 12.60
N LYS A 170 30.66 -4.93 12.53
CA LYS A 170 31.55 -6.03 12.22
C LYS A 170 32.02 -6.67 13.52
N ILE A 171 31.65 -7.94 13.73
CA ILE A 171 31.78 -8.59 15.03
C ILE A 171 32.50 -9.93 14.87
N GLU A 172 33.62 -10.12 15.58
CA GLU A 172 34.45 -11.34 15.54
C GLU A 172 34.05 -12.39 16.59
N GLY A 173 32.76 -12.46 16.92
CA GLY A 173 32.25 -13.32 17.98
C GLY A 173 30.73 -13.38 18.01
N LEU A 174 30.20 -14.15 18.98
CA LEU A 174 28.76 -14.33 19.15
C LEU A 174 28.08 -12.97 19.31
N VAL A 175 26.97 -12.78 18.58
CA VAL A 175 26.04 -11.68 18.81
C VAL A 175 24.86 -12.20 19.61
N ASP A 176 24.54 -11.54 20.73
CA ASP A 176 23.40 -11.91 21.57
C ASP A 176 22.61 -10.66 22.00
N LEU A 177 21.53 -10.38 21.27
CA LEU A 177 20.65 -9.25 21.54
C LEU A 177 19.57 -9.68 22.53
N ALA A 178 19.62 -9.15 23.75
CA ALA A 178 18.66 -9.46 24.81
C ALA A 178 17.23 -9.00 24.47
N THR A 179 16.28 -9.47 25.28
CA THR A 179 14.86 -9.17 25.11
C THR A 179 14.57 -7.67 25.03
N GLY A 180 13.67 -7.29 24.12
CA GLY A 180 13.25 -5.90 23.93
C GLY A 180 14.32 -4.94 23.37
N THR A 181 15.48 -5.46 22.91
CA THR A 181 16.53 -4.59 22.33
C THR A 181 16.03 -3.92 21.04
N SER A 182 16.19 -2.61 20.91
CA SER A 182 15.97 -1.88 19.66
C SER A 182 17.31 -1.58 18.98
N MET A 183 17.61 -2.32 17.93
CA MET A 183 18.90 -2.32 17.24
C MET A 183 18.78 -1.66 15.85
N LYS A 184 19.84 -0.96 15.44
CA LYS A 184 19.93 -0.28 14.15
C LYS A 184 21.16 -0.73 13.39
N GLY A 185 21.02 -0.98 12.09
CA GLY A 185 22.13 -1.23 11.18
C GLY A 185 22.35 -2.68 10.78
N THR A 186 23.37 -2.87 9.94
CA THR A 186 23.75 -4.17 9.40
C THR A 186 24.74 -4.83 10.34
N ILE A 187 24.33 -5.94 10.95
CA ILE A 187 25.18 -6.78 11.81
C ILE A 187 25.82 -7.85 10.94
N VAL A 188 27.16 -7.91 10.97
CA VAL A 188 27.98 -8.92 10.30
C VAL A 188 28.78 -9.66 11.36
N ALA A 189 28.30 -10.84 11.75
CA ALA A 189 29.00 -11.75 12.65
C ALA A 189 29.93 -12.65 11.85
N ASN A 190 31.23 -12.53 12.09
CA ASN A 190 32.23 -13.33 11.43
C ASN A 190 32.53 -14.60 12.23
N ASN A 191 32.44 -15.76 11.58
CA ASN A 191 32.69 -17.07 12.20
C ASN A 191 31.94 -17.32 13.53
N ALA A 192 30.78 -16.69 13.69
CA ALA A 192 29.97 -16.77 14.88
C ALA A 192 28.46 -16.68 14.58
N GLY A 193 27.67 -17.14 15.54
CA GLY A 193 26.21 -17.08 15.46
C GLY A 193 25.63 -15.72 15.88
N ILE A 194 24.34 -15.56 15.65
CA ILE A 194 23.55 -14.40 16.06
C ILE A 194 22.28 -14.88 16.76
N ASN A 195 22.07 -14.46 18.00
CA ASN A 195 20.84 -14.68 18.76
C ASN A 195 20.10 -13.34 18.91
N ILE A 196 18.83 -13.30 18.53
CA ILE A 196 17.95 -12.15 18.73
C ILE A 196 16.73 -12.62 19.51
N ASN A 197 16.66 -12.20 20.77
CA ASN A 197 15.68 -12.70 21.73
C ASN A 197 14.33 -11.95 21.64
N THR A 198 13.33 -12.48 22.34
CA THR A 198 11.93 -12.04 22.34
C THR A 198 11.73 -10.52 22.38
N GLY A 199 10.90 -10.02 21.47
CA GLY A 199 10.46 -8.62 21.44
C GLY A 199 11.54 -7.63 20.99
N ALA A 200 12.70 -8.09 20.55
CA ALA A 200 13.69 -7.22 19.94
C ALA A 200 13.19 -6.69 18.59
N VAL A 201 13.63 -5.48 18.26
CA VAL A 201 13.38 -4.80 16.98
C VAL A 201 14.71 -4.55 16.29
N LEU A 202 14.85 -4.97 15.03
CA LEU A 202 16.02 -4.69 14.21
C LEU A 202 15.60 -3.93 12.94
N GLU A 203 15.91 -2.63 12.90
CA GLU A 203 15.93 -1.88 11.63
C GLU A 203 17.33 -2.06 11.02
N GLY A 204 17.49 -3.08 10.19
CA GLY A 204 18.82 -3.59 9.91
C GLY A 204 18.83 -4.95 9.25
N ARG A 205 19.96 -5.64 9.43
CA ARG A 205 20.18 -6.99 8.91
C ARG A 205 20.99 -7.78 9.93
N ALA A 206 20.73 -9.08 10.03
CA ALA A 206 21.56 -10.02 10.79
C ALA A 206 22.20 -11.00 9.82
N LEU A 207 23.51 -10.84 9.60
CA LEU A 207 24.27 -11.56 8.58
C LEU A 207 25.43 -12.29 9.26
N SER A 208 25.58 -13.59 9.00
CA SER A 208 26.68 -14.40 9.53
C SER A 208 27.51 -15.00 8.39
N THR A 209 28.84 -14.86 8.46
CA THR A 209 29.75 -15.49 7.49
C THR A 209 29.91 -16.99 7.74
N THR A 210 29.74 -17.45 8.98
CA THR A 210 29.68 -18.86 9.39
C THR A 210 29.14 -18.90 10.82
N GLY A 211 27.92 -19.37 11.01
CA GLY A 211 27.26 -19.43 12.31
C GLY A 211 25.76 -19.52 12.18
N ALA A 212 25.11 -20.11 13.19
CA ALA A 212 23.66 -20.18 13.23
C ALA A 212 23.05 -18.81 13.56
N ILE A 213 21.89 -18.52 12.99
CA ILE A 213 21.06 -17.37 13.37
C ILE A 213 19.81 -17.90 14.04
N SER A 214 19.54 -17.47 15.27
CA SER A 214 18.34 -17.82 16.02
C SER A 214 17.57 -16.55 16.39
N VAL A 215 16.29 -16.52 16.02
CA VAL A 215 15.38 -15.42 16.35
C VAL A 215 14.16 -15.97 17.11
N ASP A 216 13.66 -15.20 18.06
CA ASP A 216 12.46 -15.56 18.84
C ASP A 216 11.51 -14.37 18.92
N GLY A 217 10.33 -14.45 18.30
CA GLY A 217 9.30 -13.43 18.41
C GLY A 217 9.77 -11.98 18.19
N ILE A 218 10.46 -11.71 17.08
CA ILE A 218 11.09 -10.41 16.79
C ILE A 218 10.37 -9.64 15.69
N LEU A 219 10.65 -8.34 15.58
CA LEU A 219 10.39 -7.54 14.38
C LEU A 219 11.74 -7.18 13.74
N ALA A 220 12.00 -7.60 12.51
CA ALA A 220 13.19 -7.16 11.77
C ALA A 220 12.84 -6.77 10.34
N TYR A 221 13.42 -5.68 9.86
CA TYR A 221 13.19 -5.19 8.52
C TYR A 221 14.45 -4.54 7.96
N LYS A 222 14.71 -4.77 6.67
CA LYS A 222 15.81 -4.12 5.97
C LYS A 222 15.65 -2.59 6.04
N PRO A 223 16.72 -1.82 6.29
CA PRO A 223 16.63 -0.37 6.35
C PRO A 223 16.35 0.20 4.96
N ILE A 224 15.44 1.18 4.91
CA ILE A 224 15.22 2.02 3.74
C ILE A 224 16.23 3.18 3.72
N GLY A 225 16.29 3.93 2.61
CA GLY A 225 17.28 5.00 2.42
C GLY A 225 18.58 4.51 1.78
N CYS A 226 19.63 5.34 1.80
CA CYS A 226 20.94 5.07 1.19
C CYS A 226 20.90 4.55 -0.27
N GLY A 227 19.94 5.01 -1.07
CA GLY A 227 19.76 4.57 -2.46
C GLY A 227 19.01 3.24 -2.62
N SER A 228 18.39 2.71 -1.56
CA SER A 228 17.41 1.62 -1.67
C SER A 228 16.32 2.00 -2.66
N ILE A 229 15.89 1.01 -3.45
CA ILE A 229 14.79 1.17 -4.40
C ILE A 229 13.51 1.50 -3.63
N VAL A 230 12.79 2.52 -4.11
CA VAL A 230 11.43 2.83 -3.63
C VAL A 230 10.49 1.76 -4.15
N LEU A 231 9.77 1.09 -3.23
CA LEU A 231 8.78 0.08 -3.60
C LEU A 231 7.49 0.77 -4.04
N ASN A 232 7.11 0.54 -5.29
CA ASN A 232 5.84 1.03 -5.85
C ASN A 232 4.76 -0.06 -5.89
N GLY A 233 5.15 -1.33 -5.80
CA GLY A 233 4.26 -2.45 -6.12
C GLY A 233 3.94 -2.53 -7.63
N PRO A 234 2.96 -3.36 -8.00
CA PRO A 234 2.52 -3.49 -9.38
C PRO A 234 1.71 -2.26 -9.84
N THR A 235 1.43 -2.18 -11.14
CA THR A 235 0.41 -1.25 -11.63
C THR A 235 -0.97 -1.67 -11.08
N ALA A 236 -1.79 -0.71 -10.66
CA ALA A 236 -3.15 -0.97 -10.23
C ALA A 236 -4.04 -1.42 -11.42
N PRO A 237 -5.03 -2.32 -11.22
CA PRO A 237 -6.02 -2.61 -12.24
C PRO A 237 -6.94 -1.41 -12.49
N ASP A 238 -7.26 -1.16 -13.76
CA ASP A 238 -8.32 -0.24 -14.14
C ASP A 238 -9.70 -0.87 -13.86
N LEU A 239 -10.46 -0.26 -12.95
CA LEU A 239 -11.81 -0.71 -12.61
C LEU A 239 -12.90 -0.10 -13.51
N ASN A 240 -12.60 0.97 -14.25
CA ASN A 240 -13.53 1.66 -15.15
C ASN A 240 -14.92 1.83 -14.50
N SER A 241 -16.02 1.40 -15.15
CA SER A 241 -17.38 1.58 -14.61
C SER A 241 -17.59 0.86 -13.27
N ALA A 242 -16.91 -0.27 -13.02
CA ALA A 242 -16.99 -0.99 -11.75
C ALA A 242 -16.43 -0.18 -10.57
N ILE A 243 -15.64 0.88 -10.83
CA ILE A 243 -15.12 1.75 -9.77
C ILE A 243 -16.23 2.47 -9.00
N CYS A 244 -17.41 2.65 -9.59
CA CYS A 244 -18.56 3.30 -8.95
C CYS A 244 -19.41 2.36 -8.09
N TYR A 245 -19.11 1.06 -8.09
CA TYR A 245 -19.80 0.11 -7.22
C TYR A 245 -19.05 -0.07 -5.92
N ALA A 246 -19.79 -0.04 -4.81
CA ALA A 246 -19.29 -0.47 -3.51
C ALA A 246 -19.53 -1.97 -3.31
N ILE A 247 -20.67 -2.48 -3.79
CA ILE A 247 -21.10 -3.87 -3.63
C ILE A 247 -21.63 -4.35 -4.98
N PHE A 248 -21.02 -5.38 -5.56
CA PHE A 248 -21.41 -5.84 -6.89
C PHE A 248 -21.23 -7.33 -7.14
N SER A 249 -22.16 -7.94 -7.86
CA SER A 249 -22.00 -9.29 -8.42
C SER A 249 -22.27 -9.29 -9.92
N SER A 250 -21.32 -9.78 -10.71
CA SER A 250 -21.55 -10.01 -12.14
C SER A 250 -22.55 -11.14 -12.37
N ASN A 251 -22.60 -12.13 -11.48
CA ASN A 251 -23.51 -13.27 -11.58
C ASN A 251 -23.83 -13.90 -10.23
N GLY A 252 -24.96 -13.52 -9.65
CA GLY A 252 -25.45 -13.97 -8.35
C GLY A 252 -26.31 -12.90 -7.68
N SER A 253 -27.20 -13.31 -6.78
CA SER A 253 -28.05 -12.35 -6.07
C SER A 253 -27.24 -11.51 -5.09
N VAL A 254 -27.65 -10.25 -4.89
CA VAL A 254 -27.06 -9.34 -3.91
C VAL A 254 -28.11 -9.04 -2.85
N THR A 255 -27.86 -9.43 -1.60
CA THR A 255 -28.87 -9.37 -0.55
C THR A 255 -28.32 -8.70 0.71
N ASN A 256 -29.15 -7.88 1.34
CA ASN A 256 -28.84 -7.28 2.62
C ASN A 256 -29.84 -7.71 3.71
N ALA A 257 -29.31 -7.94 4.91
CA ALA A 257 -30.06 -8.11 6.14
C ALA A 257 -29.66 -7.03 7.17
N GLY A 258 -30.62 -6.52 7.94
CA GLY A 258 -30.36 -5.47 8.93
C GLY A 258 -30.05 -4.09 8.30
N VAL A 259 -29.53 -3.18 9.11
CA VAL A 259 -29.28 -1.78 8.72
C VAL A 259 -27.86 -1.63 8.20
N THR A 260 -27.73 -1.44 6.89
CA THR A 260 -26.45 -1.30 6.19
C THR A 260 -26.32 0.09 5.60
N PHE A 261 -25.13 0.69 5.71
CA PHE A 261 -24.79 1.97 5.09
C PHE A 261 -23.80 1.75 3.96
N VAL A 262 -24.07 2.33 2.79
CA VAL A 262 -23.20 2.20 1.61
C VAL A 262 -22.90 3.57 1.02
N THR A 263 -21.64 3.82 0.66
CA THR A 263 -21.25 4.92 -0.24
C THR A 263 -20.76 4.32 -1.53
N GLY A 264 -21.61 4.40 -2.57
CA GLY A 264 -21.45 3.74 -3.84
C GLY A 264 -22.65 2.96 -4.33
N ASP A 265 -22.61 2.60 -5.60
CA ASP A 265 -23.67 1.83 -6.24
C ASP A 265 -23.67 0.39 -5.71
N VAL A 266 -24.86 -0.21 -5.68
CA VAL A 266 -25.07 -1.60 -5.28
C VAL A 266 -25.90 -2.33 -6.33
N GLY A 267 -25.45 -3.49 -6.78
CA GLY A 267 -26.15 -4.13 -7.89
C GLY A 267 -25.68 -5.54 -8.24
N THR A 268 -26.49 -6.21 -9.06
CA THR A 268 -26.12 -7.45 -9.73
C THR A 268 -26.51 -7.42 -11.19
N ASN A 269 -25.66 -8.01 -12.04
CA ASN A 269 -25.96 -8.18 -13.46
C ASN A 269 -26.72 -9.50 -13.77
N VAL A 270 -26.78 -10.46 -12.83
CA VAL A 270 -27.63 -11.65 -12.93
C VAL A 270 -28.20 -12.00 -11.56
N GLY A 271 -29.48 -11.72 -11.35
CA GLY A 271 -30.17 -11.95 -10.09
C GLY A 271 -31.03 -10.75 -9.71
N LEU A 272 -31.24 -10.57 -8.40
CA LEU A 272 -31.92 -9.40 -7.83
C LEU A 272 -31.02 -8.78 -6.75
N THR A 273 -31.14 -7.46 -6.60
CA THR A 273 -30.58 -6.72 -5.46
C THR A 273 -31.70 -6.40 -4.48
N THR A 274 -31.62 -6.89 -3.25
CA THR A 274 -32.72 -6.78 -2.28
C THR A 274 -32.24 -6.46 -0.86
N GLY A 275 -33.11 -5.84 -0.04
CA GLY A 275 -32.86 -5.59 1.37
C GLY A 275 -32.07 -4.31 1.70
N PHE A 276 -31.60 -3.56 0.70
CA PHE A 276 -30.98 -2.25 0.87
C PHE A 276 -32.05 -1.15 1.00
N ASP A 277 -31.82 -0.19 1.89
CA ASP A 277 -32.66 1.00 2.08
C ASP A 277 -32.05 2.18 1.33
N GLU A 278 -32.80 2.80 0.43
CA GLU A 278 -32.37 3.95 -0.38
C GLU A 278 -31.84 5.11 0.49
N LEU A 279 -32.35 5.30 1.70
CA LEU A 279 -31.90 6.37 2.59
C LEU A 279 -30.49 6.14 3.17
N ASN A 280 -30.02 4.89 3.17
CA ASN A 280 -28.72 4.50 3.71
C ASN A 280 -27.68 4.21 2.62
N VAL A 281 -28.05 4.38 1.35
CA VAL A 281 -27.15 4.22 0.19
C VAL A 281 -26.89 5.59 -0.43
N THR A 282 -25.66 6.08 -0.31
CA THR A 282 -25.16 7.25 -1.05
C THR A 282 -24.61 6.77 -2.40
N GLY A 283 -25.53 6.50 -3.33
CA GLY A 283 -25.29 5.88 -4.65
C GLY A 283 -26.62 5.41 -5.25
N GLU A 284 -26.56 4.65 -6.35
CA GLU A 284 -27.74 4.01 -6.96
C GLU A 284 -27.86 2.54 -6.52
N ILE A 285 -29.09 2.14 -6.17
CA ILE A 285 -29.44 0.72 -6.00
C ILE A 285 -29.96 0.24 -7.35
N HIS A 286 -29.33 -0.78 -7.93
CA HIS A 286 -29.78 -1.45 -9.15
C HIS A 286 -30.57 -2.72 -8.77
N PRO A 287 -31.92 -2.64 -8.59
CA PRO A 287 -32.73 -3.76 -8.08
C PRO A 287 -32.80 -4.95 -9.06
N ILE A 288 -32.63 -4.67 -10.35
CA ILE A 288 -32.58 -5.63 -11.45
C ILE A 288 -31.41 -5.27 -12.37
N PRO A 289 -30.91 -6.21 -13.18
CA PRO A 289 -29.85 -5.91 -14.15
C PRO A 289 -30.26 -4.81 -15.15
N ASP A 290 -29.33 -3.91 -15.44
CA ASP A 290 -29.46 -2.82 -16.39
C ASP A 290 -28.15 -2.57 -17.17
N THR A 291 -28.06 -1.45 -17.88
CA THR A 291 -26.86 -1.11 -18.65
C THR A 291 -25.65 -0.85 -17.77
N SER A 292 -25.82 -0.22 -16.60
CA SER A 292 -24.73 0.06 -15.67
C SER A 292 -24.16 -1.23 -15.10
N THR A 293 -25.02 -2.15 -14.68
CA THR A 293 -24.57 -3.45 -14.16
C THR A 293 -23.90 -4.30 -15.25
N ALA A 294 -24.33 -4.17 -16.51
CA ALA A 294 -23.71 -4.88 -17.63
C ALA A 294 -22.29 -4.36 -17.92
N ASP A 295 -22.10 -3.04 -17.93
CA ASP A 295 -20.79 -2.41 -18.12
C ASP A 295 -19.85 -2.75 -16.96
N ALA A 296 -20.34 -2.65 -15.71
CA ALA A 296 -19.58 -3.02 -14.52
C ALA A 296 -19.16 -4.49 -14.52
N ALA A 297 -20.03 -5.40 -14.98
CA ALA A 297 -19.69 -6.82 -15.09
C ALA A 297 -18.56 -7.08 -16.10
N ASN A 298 -18.56 -6.37 -17.23
CA ASN A 298 -17.51 -6.46 -18.23
C ASN A 298 -16.18 -5.90 -17.71
N ASP A 299 -16.22 -4.73 -17.07
CA ASP A 299 -15.02 -4.07 -16.54
C ASP A 299 -14.42 -4.83 -15.35
N LEU A 300 -15.27 -5.40 -14.48
CA LEU A 300 -14.81 -6.29 -13.41
C LEU A 300 -14.10 -7.53 -13.96
N LEU A 301 -14.59 -8.11 -15.06
CA LEU A 301 -13.93 -9.25 -15.70
C LEU A 301 -12.56 -8.87 -16.26
N ILE A 302 -12.41 -7.67 -16.83
CA ILE A 302 -11.12 -7.15 -17.32
C ILE A 302 -10.14 -6.98 -16.14
N ALA A 303 -10.57 -6.34 -15.06
CA ALA A 303 -9.76 -6.14 -13.86
C ALA A 303 -9.34 -7.47 -13.22
N TYR A 304 -10.27 -8.43 -13.11
CA TYR A 304 -9.97 -9.79 -12.64
C TYR A 304 -8.92 -10.47 -13.53
N ASN A 305 -9.09 -10.44 -14.85
CA ASN A 305 -8.15 -11.08 -15.77
C ASN A 305 -6.74 -10.47 -15.69
N TYR A 306 -6.65 -9.15 -15.54
CA TYR A 306 -5.39 -8.45 -15.27
C TYR A 306 -4.71 -8.97 -13.99
N LEU A 307 -5.43 -8.96 -12.85
CA LEU A 307 -4.91 -9.44 -11.57
C LEU A 307 -4.51 -10.92 -11.61
N ASN A 308 -5.25 -11.73 -12.37
CA ASN A 308 -5.00 -13.16 -12.46
C ASN A 308 -3.64 -13.47 -13.11
N VAL A 309 -3.27 -12.74 -14.17
CA VAL A 309 -2.01 -12.96 -14.90
C VAL A 309 -0.83 -12.18 -14.34
N LEU A 310 -1.06 -11.24 -13.41
CA LEU A 310 -0.01 -10.47 -12.76
C LEU A 310 0.99 -11.41 -12.05
N PRO A 311 2.30 -11.33 -12.35
CA PRO A 311 3.30 -12.14 -11.65
C PRO A 311 3.37 -11.73 -10.18
N TYR A 312 3.62 -12.70 -9.30
CA TYR A 312 3.83 -12.41 -7.89
C TYR A 312 5.32 -12.21 -7.61
N ASP A 313 5.63 -11.32 -6.66
CA ASP A 313 6.98 -11.04 -6.19
C ASP A 313 7.32 -11.95 -4.99
N ILE A 314 6.34 -12.14 -4.08
CA ILE A 314 6.51 -12.86 -2.82
C ILE A 314 5.37 -13.87 -2.66
N GLU A 315 5.70 -15.12 -2.35
CA GLU A 315 4.74 -16.12 -1.90
C GLU A 315 4.75 -16.20 -0.37
N LEU A 316 3.60 -15.93 0.26
CA LEU A 316 3.39 -16.12 1.69
C LEU A 316 3.05 -17.59 1.93
N LEU A 317 4.04 -18.35 2.39
CA LEU A 317 4.04 -19.82 2.40
C LEU A 317 3.03 -20.46 3.38
N TYR A 318 2.45 -19.69 4.29
CA TYR A 318 1.54 -20.18 5.34
C TYR A 318 0.20 -19.45 5.34
N PRO A 319 -0.68 -19.66 4.34
CA PRO A 319 -1.96 -18.95 4.24
C PRO A 319 -2.90 -19.13 5.44
N ALA A 320 -2.85 -20.29 6.11
CA ALA A 320 -3.63 -20.55 7.32
C ALA A 320 -3.16 -19.73 8.55
N GLN A 321 -2.00 -19.08 8.47
CA GLN A 321 -1.43 -18.22 9.52
C GLN A 321 -1.43 -16.74 9.13
N PHE A 322 -2.12 -16.37 8.05
CA PHE A 322 -2.15 -15.00 7.56
C PHE A 322 -2.74 -14.02 8.61
N GLY A 323 -2.24 -12.80 8.63
CA GLY A 323 -2.49 -11.85 9.72
C GLY A 323 -1.50 -11.98 10.87
N ASN A 324 -1.99 -12.06 12.10
CA ASN A 324 -1.19 -12.07 13.33
C ASN A 324 -0.20 -10.90 13.42
N ASP A 325 -0.63 -9.71 12.97
CA ASP A 325 0.17 -8.48 12.92
C ASP A 325 1.30 -8.50 11.87
N LEU A 326 1.22 -9.42 10.89
CA LEU A 326 2.10 -9.42 9.70
C LEU A 326 2.11 -8.04 9.03
N VAL A 327 3.31 -7.56 8.70
CA VAL A 327 3.53 -6.33 7.94
C VAL A 327 3.96 -6.69 6.53
N LEU A 328 3.27 -6.12 5.54
CA LEU A 328 3.58 -6.25 4.12
C LEU A 328 3.99 -4.90 3.53
N THR A 329 4.79 -4.96 2.47
CA THR A 329 5.29 -3.82 1.68
C THR A 329 4.72 -3.85 0.25
N PRO A 330 4.95 -2.82 -0.58
CA PRO A 330 4.31 -2.73 -1.89
C PRO A 330 4.81 -3.81 -2.87
N HIS A 331 4.03 -4.88 -3.03
CA HIS A 331 4.31 -6.04 -3.89
C HIS A 331 3.02 -6.71 -4.38
N THR A 332 3.18 -7.64 -5.32
CA THR A 332 2.20 -8.68 -5.60
C THR A 332 2.50 -9.92 -4.75
N TYR A 333 1.58 -10.26 -3.86
CA TYR A 333 1.66 -11.43 -2.98
C TYR A 333 0.85 -12.60 -3.52
N LEU A 334 1.36 -13.82 -3.30
CA LEU A 334 0.62 -15.07 -3.49
C LEU A 334 0.42 -15.81 -2.17
N LEU A 335 -0.81 -16.20 -1.90
CA LEU A 335 -1.21 -17.14 -0.85
C LEU A 335 -1.85 -18.35 -1.55
N ASN A 336 -1.08 -19.42 -1.72
CA ASN A 336 -1.46 -20.52 -2.62
C ASN A 336 -2.34 -21.60 -1.95
N ALA A 337 -3.27 -21.19 -1.08
CA ALA A 337 -4.24 -22.05 -0.42
C ALA A 337 -5.40 -21.23 0.16
N ALA A 338 -6.37 -21.91 0.79
CA ALA A 338 -7.35 -21.26 1.63
C ALA A 338 -6.65 -20.44 2.74
N THR A 339 -7.08 -19.20 2.89
CA THR A 339 -6.43 -18.19 3.74
C THR A 339 -7.38 -17.79 4.85
N VAL A 340 -6.84 -17.68 6.07
CA VAL A 340 -7.57 -17.12 7.22
C VAL A 340 -6.82 -15.88 7.70
N LEU A 341 -7.42 -14.70 7.58
CA LEU A 341 -6.89 -13.48 8.18
C LEU A 341 -7.23 -13.47 9.68
N THR A 342 -6.26 -13.76 10.52
CA THR A 342 -6.40 -13.73 11.99
C THR A 342 -5.87 -12.42 12.54
N ASN A 343 -6.60 -11.76 13.45
CA ASN A 343 -6.21 -10.46 14.01
C ASN A 343 -5.95 -9.42 12.91
N SER A 344 -4.74 -8.84 12.84
CA SER A 344 -4.43 -7.76 11.90
C SER A 344 -3.43 -8.17 10.82
N VAL A 345 -3.49 -7.50 9.68
CA VAL A 345 -2.39 -7.36 8.72
C VAL A 345 -2.14 -5.88 8.47
N TYR A 346 -0.88 -5.47 8.41
CA TYR A 346 -0.47 -4.10 8.13
C TYR A 346 0.08 -4.00 6.71
N LEU A 347 -0.36 -2.99 5.97
CA LEU A 347 0.16 -2.64 4.65
C LEU A 347 0.94 -1.33 4.81
N ASN A 348 2.26 -1.43 4.73
CA ASN A 348 3.18 -0.33 4.95
C ASN A 348 3.73 0.15 3.61
N ALA A 349 3.33 1.36 3.21
CA ALA A 349 3.75 1.93 1.93
C ALA A 349 5.14 2.57 1.95
N GLN A 350 5.84 2.54 3.10
CA GLN A 350 7.21 3.10 3.24
C GLN A 350 7.29 4.56 2.75
N ASP A 351 6.32 5.37 3.17
CA ASP A 351 6.15 6.79 2.83
C ASP A 351 5.85 7.08 1.34
N ASN A 352 5.51 6.05 0.56
CA ASN A 352 5.08 6.18 -0.83
C ASN A 352 3.54 6.13 -0.95
N PRO A 353 2.83 7.27 -1.02
CA PRO A 353 1.37 7.27 -1.08
C PRO A 353 0.78 6.59 -2.32
N ASP A 354 1.56 6.44 -3.39
CA ASP A 354 1.14 5.81 -4.64
C ASP A 354 1.44 4.30 -4.68
N ALA A 355 1.99 3.75 -3.60
CA ALA A 355 2.28 2.33 -3.48
C ALA A 355 1.03 1.46 -3.64
N VAL A 356 1.18 0.39 -4.42
CA VAL A 356 0.12 -0.58 -4.71
C VAL A 356 0.41 -1.92 -4.03
N PHE A 357 -0.65 -2.53 -3.50
CA PHE A 357 -0.62 -3.86 -2.91
C PHE A 357 -1.60 -4.75 -3.66
N VAL A 358 -1.12 -5.89 -4.15
CA VAL A 358 -2.00 -6.92 -4.74
C VAL A 358 -1.82 -8.20 -3.94
N ILE A 359 -2.87 -8.69 -3.31
CA ILE A 359 -2.88 -9.97 -2.59
C ILE A 359 -3.71 -10.98 -3.38
N LYS A 360 -3.04 -12.00 -3.93
CA LYS A 360 -3.66 -13.09 -4.70
C LYS A 360 -3.83 -14.31 -3.80
N ILE A 361 -5.05 -14.79 -3.65
CA ILE A 361 -5.40 -15.97 -2.85
C ILE A 361 -5.95 -17.06 -3.76
N ASN A 362 -5.24 -18.19 -3.83
CA ASN A 362 -5.70 -19.38 -4.57
C ASN A 362 -6.48 -20.30 -3.63
N GLY A 363 -7.63 -19.84 -3.15
CA GLY A 363 -8.51 -20.54 -2.24
C GLY A 363 -9.55 -19.61 -1.62
N ALA A 364 -10.39 -20.13 -0.73
CA ALA A 364 -11.32 -19.31 0.03
C ALA A 364 -10.57 -18.36 0.99
N LEU A 365 -11.13 -17.17 1.22
CA LEU A 365 -10.69 -16.24 2.24
C LEU A 365 -11.73 -16.21 3.36
N SER A 366 -11.31 -16.43 4.60
CA SER A 366 -12.11 -16.07 5.77
C SER A 366 -11.31 -15.18 6.71
N THR A 367 -11.98 -14.52 7.66
CA THR A 367 -11.31 -13.75 8.71
C THR A 367 -11.64 -14.29 10.10
N SER A 368 -10.88 -13.93 11.13
CA SER A 368 -11.38 -13.98 12.50
C SER A 368 -12.41 -12.85 12.71
N THR A 369 -13.18 -12.92 13.79
CA THR A 369 -13.93 -11.75 14.24
C THR A 369 -12.96 -10.62 14.60
N TYR A 370 -13.39 -9.37 14.42
CA TYR A 370 -12.58 -8.16 14.66
C TYR A 370 -11.26 -8.12 13.88
N ALA A 371 -11.15 -8.84 12.75
CA ALA A 371 -9.95 -8.81 11.94
C ALA A 371 -9.73 -7.42 11.34
N LYS A 372 -8.47 -7.02 11.14
CA LYS A 372 -8.12 -5.68 10.65
C LYS A 372 -7.14 -5.71 9.49
N VAL A 373 -7.42 -4.91 8.48
CA VAL A 373 -6.43 -4.48 7.48
C VAL A 373 -6.05 -3.05 7.83
N LEU A 374 -4.80 -2.83 8.22
CA LEU A 374 -4.30 -1.54 8.70
C LEU A 374 -3.33 -0.94 7.68
N LEU A 375 -3.43 0.37 7.46
CA LEU A 375 -2.62 1.11 6.48
C LEU A 375 -1.60 1.97 7.21
N LEU A 376 -0.32 1.85 6.85
CA LEU A 376 0.78 2.59 7.46
C LEU A 376 1.56 3.41 6.43
N ASN A 377 2.16 4.52 6.90
CA ASN A 377 3.16 5.31 6.18
C ASN A 377 2.76 5.65 4.75
N GLY A 378 1.57 6.24 4.59
CA GLY A 378 1.06 6.69 3.30
C GLY A 378 0.23 5.67 2.53
N ALA A 379 0.12 4.42 2.98
CA ALA A 379 -0.71 3.43 2.29
C ALA A 379 -2.18 3.89 2.21
N GLN A 380 -2.80 3.69 1.05
CA GLN A 380 -4.18 4.12 0.78
C GLN A 380 -5.02 2.92 0.35
N ALA A 381 -6.24 2.80 0.87
CA ALA A 381 -7.14 1.70 0.55
C ALA A 381 -7.43 1.61 -0.96
N LYS A 382 -7.42 2.74 -1.68
CA LYS A 382 -7.64 2.80 -3.13
C LYS A 382 -6.59 2.03 -3.95
N ASN A 383 -5.40 1.80 -3.37
CA ASN A 383 -4.29 1.10 -3.99
C ASN A 383 -4.13 -0.35 -3.46
N VAL A 384 -5.12 -0.88 -2.75
CA VAL A 384 -5.09 -2.24 -2.19
C VAL A 384 -6.10 -3.11 -2.91
N TYR A 385 -5.63 -4.24 -3.46
CA TYR A 385 -6.44 -5.15 -4.27
C TYR A 385 -6.30 -6.58 -3.77
N TRP A 386 -7.44 -7.25 -3.61
CA TRP A 386 -7.52 -8.64 -3.21
C TRP A 386 -8.15 -9.43 -4.35
N LYS A 387 -7.43 -10.42 -4.88
CA LYS A 387 -7.95 -11.35 -5.89
C LYS A 387 -8.09 -12.72 -5.25
N ILE A 388 -9.31 -13.26 -5.19
CA ILE A 388 -9.60 -14.49 -4.45
C ILE A 388 -10.24 -15.54 -5.38
N GLU A 389 -9.68 -16.74 -5.40
CA GLU A 389 -10.25 -17.93 -6.07
C GLU A 389 -11.05 -18.79 -5.09
N GLY A 390 -12.28 -18.38 -4.81
CA GLY A 390 -13.17 -19.09 -3.89
C GLY A 390 -14.09 -18.15 -3.12
N ALA A 391 -14.79 -18.71 -2.14
CA ALA A 391 -15.68 -17.96 -1.26
C ALA A 391 -14.88 -16.96 -0.39
N VAL A 392 -15.51 -15.83 -0.09
CA VAL A 392 -14.99 -14.81 0.82
C VAL A 392 -15.96 -14.64 1.97
N GLU A 393 -15.48 -14.77 3.20
CA GLU A 393 -16.24 -14.44 4.41
C GLU A 393 -15.45 -13.41 5.23
N ILE A 394 -16.01 -12.22 5.40
CA ILE A 394 -15.46 -11.21 6.31
C ILE A 394 -16.30 -11.25 7.58
N SER A 395 -15.71 -11.78 8.66
CA SER A 395 -16.42 -12.06 9.90
C SER A 395 -16.74 -10.80 10.72
N ASP A 396 -17.62 -10.97 11.70
CA ASP A 396 -18.21 -9.87 12.48
C ASP A 396 -17.20 -8.83 12.97
N TYR A 397 -17.59 -7.56 12.84
CA TYR A 397 -16.87 -6.37 13.31
C TYR A 397 -15.45 -6.19 12.76
N SER A 398 -15.12 -6.86 11.64
CA SER A 398 -13.83 -6.68 10.99
C SER A 398 -13.74 -5.32 10.29
N GLU A 399 -12.56 -4.71 10.32
CA GLU A 399 -12.20 -3.48 9.63
C GLU A 399 -11.33 -3.83 8.41
N PHE A 400 -11.93 -3.90 7.23
CA PHE A 400 -11.26 -4.36 6.01
C PHE A 400 -10.98 -3.19 5.06
N LYS A 401 -9.88 -3.26 4.31
CA LYS A 401 -9.42 -2.19 3.40
C LYS A 401 -9.14 -2.75 2.00
N GLY A 402 -9.52 -1.97 0.98
CA GLY A 402 -9.21 -2.26 -0.42
C GLY A 402 -10.33 -2.89 -1.21
N THR A 403 -10.04 -3.16 -2.48
CA THR A 403 -10.98 -3.72 -3.44
C THR A 403 -10.89 -5.25 -3.45
N ILE A 404 -11.95 -5.91 -2.98
CA ILE A 404 -12.11 -7.37 -2.99
C ILE A 404 -12.72 -7.80 -4.32
N ILE A 405 -12.02 -8.68 -5.04
CA ILE A 405 -12.48 -9.31 -6.28
C ILE A 405 -12.46 -10.83 -6.06
N GLY A 406 -13.62 -11.38 -5.71
CA GLY A 406 -13.86 -12.82 -5.64
C GLY A 406 -14.16 -13.40 -7.02
N ASN A 407 -13.68 -14.61 -7.27
CA ASN A 407 -13.97 -15.38 -8.46
C ASN A 407 -14.46 -16.77 -8.09
N ASN A 408 -15.53 -17.23 -8.75
CA ASN A 408 -16.15 -18.54 -8.52
C ASN A 408 -16.51 -18.81 -7.04
N GLY A 409 -17.01 -17.80 -6.33
CA GLY A 409 -17.30 -17.87 -4.91
C GLY A 409 -18.25 -16.78 -4.44
N ALA A 410 -19.09 -17.12 -3.46
CA ALA A 410 -19.93 -16.15 -2.76
C ALA A 410 -19.07 -15.23 -1.90
N ILE A 411 -19.57 -14.02 -1.64
CA ILE A 411 -18.97 -13.08 -0.69
C ILE A 411 -19.99 -12.78 0.41
N ASP A 412 -19.63 -13.05 1.64
CA ASP A 412 -20.45 -12.77 2.82
C ASP A 412 -19.74 -11.73 3.70
N LEU A 413 -20.35 -10.54 3.85
CA LEU A 413 -19.92 -9.51 4.80
C LEU A 413 -20.81 -9.57 6.03
N LEU A 414 -20.28 -10.09 7.14
CA LEU A 414 -21.06 -10.38 8.34
C LEU A 414 -21.27 -9.14 9.23
N THR A 415 -21.81 -9.34 10.43
CA THR A 415 -22.40 -8.27 11.24
C THR A 415 -21.37 -7.21 11.62
N GLY A 416 -21.65 -5.94 11.31
CA GLY A 416 -20.82 -4.82 11.77
C GLY A 416 -19.49 -4.67 11.04
N VAL A 417 -19.26 -5.41 9.94
CA VAL A 417 -18.08 -5.22 9.08
C VAL A 417 -18.03 -3.78 8.58
N GLN A 418 -16.83 -3.19 8.65
CA GLN A 418 -16.51 -1.91 8.05
C GLN A 418 -15.53 -2.14 6.90
N LEU A 419 -15.97 -1.90 5.67
CA LEU A 419 -15.15 -2.00 4.47
C LEU A 419 -14.93 -0.61 3.88
N ASP A 420 -13.67 -0.18 3.84
CA ASP A 420 -13.22 1.02 3.12
C ASP A 420 -12.52 0.55 1.84
N GLY A 421 -13.29 0.52 0.77
CA GLY A 421 -13.04 -0.28 -0.42
C GLY A 421 -14.32 -0.83 -1.05
N ARG A 422 -14.21 -1.96 -1.74
CA ARG A 422 -15.30 -2.54 -2.54
C ARG A 422 -15.37 -4.05 -2.34
N ALA A 423 -16.56 -4.61 -2.43
CA ALA A 423 -16.78 -6.06 -2.47
C ALA A 423 -17.41 -6.44 -3.81
N MET A 424 -16.67 -7.18 -4.63
CA MET A 424 -17.09 -7.54 -5.97
C MET A 424 -16.84 -9.02 -6.25
N THR A 425 -17.78 -9.70 -6.91
CA THR A 425 -17.59 -11.09 -7.36
C THR A 425 -17.93 -11.26 -8.83
N THR A 426 -17.05 -11.96 -9.57
CA THR A 426 -17.31 -12.30 -10.99
C THR A 426 -18.39 -13.36 -11.13
N THR A 427 -18.55 -14.24 -10.14
CA THR A 427 -19.59 -15.28 -10.09
C THR A 427 -19.74 -15.72 -8.63
N GLY A 428 -20.91 -15.45 -8.07
CA GLY A 428 -21.25 -15.75 -6.67
C GLY A 428 -22.35 -14.83 -6.17
N ALA A 429 -23.13 -15.33 -5.21
CA ALA A 429 -24.01 -14.46 -4.43
C ALA A 429 -23.17 -13.52 -3.54
N LEU A 430 -23.70 -12.34 -3.23
CA LEU A 430 -23.09 -11.42 -2.29
C LEU A 430 -24.12 -11.07 -1.20
N SER A 431 -23.82 -11.44 0.04
CA SER A 431 -24.70 -11.19 1.19
C SER A 431 -24.05 -10.19 2.14
N THR A 432 -24.83 -9.25 2.67
CA THR A 432 -24.40 -8.35 3.74
C THR A 432 -25.32 -8.39 4.93
N ALA A 433 -24.78 -8.21 6.14
CA ALA A 433 -25.55 -8.10 7.37
C ALA A 433 -25.10 -6.90 8.21
N ALA A 434 -25.91 -5.85 8.29
CA ALA A 434 -25.65 -4.66 9.11
C ALA A 434 -24.20 -4.10 8.99
N VAL A 435 -23.77 -3.82 7.77
CA VAL A 435 -22.38 -3.42 7.45
C VAL A 435 -22.27 -1.94 7.12
N THR A 436 -21.04 -1.43 7.09
CA THR A 436 -20.73 -0.14 6.47
C THR A 436 -19.72 -0.36 5.35
N VAL A 437 -20.08 -0.04 4.10
CA VAL A 437 -19.17 -0.13 2.95
C VAL A 437 -19.01 1.24 2.33
N THR A 438 -17.79 1.77 2.32
CA THR A 438 -17.47 3.05 1.71
C THR A 438 -16.47 2.82 0.59
N MET A 439 -16.86 3.05 -0.66
CA MET A 439 -15.89 2.95 -1.74
C MET A 439 -14.78 3.99 -1.58
N THR A 440 -13.60 3.66 -2.08
CA THR A 440 -12.50 4.63 -2.18
C THR A 440 -12.71 5.57 -3.36
N GLU A 441 -12.04 6.73 -3.35
CA GLU A 441 -12.06 7.68 -4.47
C GLU A 441 -11.72 7.04 -5.82
N GLY A 442 -12.21 7.65 -6.90
CA GLY A 442 -11.98 7.20 -8.28
C GLY A 442 -13.25 7.11 -9.13
N CYS A 443 -14.42 7.06 -8.48
CA CYS A 443 -15.69 7.25 -9.17
C CYS A 443 -16.00 8.75 -9.30
N GLU A 444 -16.18 9.21 -10.53
CA GLU A 444 -16.48 10.62 -10.82
C GLU A 444 -17.94 11.01 -10.54
N THR A 445 -18.81 10.06 -10.15
CA THR A 445 -20.28 10.22 -10.11
C THR A 445 -20.95 10.05 -8.74
N LEU A 446 -20.22 10.03 -7.63
CA LEU A 446 -20.83 9.76 -6.32
C LEU A 446 -21.57 10.95 -5.72
N GLY A 447 -22.90 10.84 -5.70
CA GLY A 447 -23.76 11.56 -4.76
C GLY A 447 -24.36 12.85 -5.30
N GLY A 448 -25.27 12.71 -6.27
CA GLY A 448 -26.26 13.75 -6.57
C GLY A 448 -27.00 13.51 -7.87
N ILE A 449 -27.93 12.54 -7.89
CA ILE A 449 -28.93 12.33 -8.96
C ILE A 449 -28.39 12.69 -10.35
N ASP A 450 -27.52 11.85 -10.90
CA ASP A 450 -27.09 12.01 -12.30
C ASP A 450 -27.70 10.92 -13.18
N HIS A 451 -28.96 11.14 -13.54
CA HIS A 451 -29.46 10.66 -14.82
C HIS A 451 -28.61 11.28 -15.92
N THR A 452 -27.55 10.59 -16.36
CA THR A 452 -26.77 10.91 -17.57
C THR A 452 -26.49 12.41 -17.72
N ILE A 453 -25.34 12.92 -17.27
CA ILE A 453 -24.76 14.11 -17.91
C ILE A 453 -24.26 13.69 -19.32
N HIS A 454 -25.22 13.42 -20.22
CA HIS A 454 -25.31 14.32 -21.35
C HIS A 454 -25.55 15.70 -20.73
N LYS A 455 -24.48 16.51 -20.61
CA LYS A 455 -24.57 17.93 -20.23
C LYS A 455 -25.85 18.49 -20.83
N LYS A 456 -26.86 18.74 -19.98
CA LYS A 456 -28.19 19.17 -20.46
C LYS A 456 -27.93 20.32 -21.43
N ALA A 457 -28.26 20.15 -22.70
CA ALA A 457 -28.05 21.18 -23.71
C ALA A 457 -28.72 22.49 -23.29
N VAL A 458 -29.82 22.38 -22.53
CA VAL A 458 -30.71 23.46 -22.17
C VAL A 458 -31.19 23.35 -20.71
N ILE A 459 -31.21 24.48 -19.99
CA ILE A 459 -31.82 24.64 -18.67
C ILE A 459 -33.04 25.56 -18.79
N PHE A 460 -34.15 25.19 -18.15
CA PHE A 460 -35.37 25.99 -18.09
C PHE A 460 -35.61 26.56 -16.69
N TYR A 461 -35.90 27.86 -16.58
CA TYR A 461 -36.23 28.51 -15.32
C TYR A 461 -37.16 29.73 -15.51
N PRO A 462 -38.19 29.93 -14.67
CA PRO A 462 -38.63 29.03 -13.60
C PRO A 462 -39.37 27.81 -14.16
N ASN A 463 -39.32 26.68 -13.47
CA ASN A 463 -40.21 25.53 -13.71
C ASN A 463 -40.65 25.00 -12.33
N PRO A 464 -41.94 25.10 -11.94
CA PRO A 464 -43.08 25.54 -12.75
C PRO A 464 -43.06 27.02 -13.19
N PHE A 465 -43.66 27.34 -14.34
CA PHE A 465 -43.79 28.69 -14.89
C PHE A 465 -45.25 29.13 -15.00
N ASN A 466 -45.51 30.45 -15.07
CA ASN A 466 -46.84 31.00 -15.35
C ASN A 466 -46.99 31.28 -16.86
N ASN A 467 -46.51 32.44 -17.31
CA ASN A 467 -46.61 32.85 -18.72
C ASN A 467 -45.29 32.69 -19.46
N VAL A 468 -44.16 32.83 -18.76
CA VAL A 468 -42.85 32.97 -19.38
C VAL A 468 -41.86 32.00 -18.74
N ILE A 469 -41.06 31.35 -19.56
CA ILE A 469 -39.95 30.50 -19.13
C ILE A 469 -38.66 30.96 -19.81
N ASN A 470 -37.59 31.11 -19.03
CA ASN A 470 -36.28 31.39 -19.58
C ASN A 470 -35.56 30.08 -19.88
N LEU A 471 -34.82 30.10 -20.97
CA LEU A 471 -34.05 29.01 -21.53
C LEU A 471 -32.59 29.44 -21.57
N THR A 472 -31.70 28.68 -20.94
CA THR A 472 -30.25 28.92 -20.97
C THR A 472 -29.54 27.72 -21.60
N LEU A 473 -28.68 27.96 -22.59
CA LEU A 473 -27.84 26.94 -23.20
C LEU A 473 -26.57 26.72 -22.38
N ASN A 474 -26.18 25.47 -22.19
CA ASN A 474 -24.95 25.12 -21.48
C ASN A 474 -23.73 25.02 -22.42
N ASP A 475 -23.93 25.12 -23.72
CA ASP A 475 -22.87 25.01 -24.73
C ASP A 475 -23.19 25.83 -25.98
N THR A 476 -22.21 26.59 -26.48
CA THR A 476 -22.35 27.41 -27.69
C THR A 476 -22.46 26.58 -28.96
N SER A 477 -22.04 25.30 -28.95
CA SER A 477 -22.14 24.41 -30.11
C SER A 477 -23.57 24.14 -30.57
N TYR A 478 -24.56 24.32 -29.67
CA TYR A 478 -25.99 24.19 -29.98
C TYR A 478 -26.60 25.43 -30.63
N LEU A 479 -25.90 26.57 -30.65
CA LEU A 479 -26.39 27.79 -31.27
C LEU A 479 -26.60 27.58 -32.77
N ASN A 480 -27.82 27.84 -33.23
CA ASN A 480 -28.29 27.67 -34.61
C ASN A 480 -28.23 26.24 -35.18
N ASN A 481 -27.79 25.26 -34.37
CA ASN A 481 -27.65 23.86 -34.76
C ASN A 481 -28.66 22.94 -34.05
N ALA A 482 -29.33 23.44 -33.02
CA ALA A 482 -30.33 22.72 -32.25
C ALA A 482 -31.69 23.41 -32.25
N GLU A 483 -32.74 22.61 -32.09
CA GLU A 483 -34.13 23.03 -32.09
C GLU A 483 -34.88 22.47 -30.89
N LEU A 484 -35.66 23.32 -30.23
CA LEU A 484 -36.59 22.97 -29.17
C LEU A 484 -37.98 22.74 -29.75
N SER A 485 -38.61 21.65 -29.35
CA SER A 485 -40.04 21.37 -29.56
C SER A 485 -40.73 21.07 -28.22
N ILE A 486 -41.95 21.58 -28.02
CA ILE A 486 -42.78 21.35 -26.83
C ILE A 486 -44.04 20.61 -27.25
N TYR A 487 -44.46 19.65 -26.43
CA TYR A 487 -45.59 18.75 -26.64
C TYR A 487 -46.56 18.80 -25.47
N ASP A 488 -47.85 18.66 -25.75
CA ASP A 488 -48.86 18.40 -24.72
C ASP A 488 -48.82 16.93 -24.25
N VAL A 489 -49.58 16.59 -23.20
CA VAL A 489 -49.63 15.22 -22.65
C VAL A 489 -50.15 14.16 -23.62
N SER A 490 -50.80 14.56 -24.71
CA SER A 490 -51.24 13.65 -25.78
C SER A 490 -50.17 13.42 -26.85
N GLY A 491 -49.00 14.05 -26.72
CA GLY A 491 -47.88 13.96 -27.66
C GLY A 491 -48.00 14.89 -28.87
N ARG A 492 -48.96 15.81 -28.89
CA ARG A 492 -49.09 16.79 -29.99
C ARG A 492 -48.13 17.95 -29.75
N GLU A 493 -47.39 18.33 -30.79
CA GLU A 493 -46.47 19.47 -30.75
C GLU A 493 -47.24 20.79 -30.75
N ILE A 494 -46.90 21.67 -29.80
CA ILE A 494 -47.58 22.95 -29.57
C ILE A 494 -46.66 24.15 -29.71
N TYR A 495 -45.34 23.94 -29.71
CA TYR A 495 -44.36 25.01 -29.85
C TYR A 495 -43.05 24.45 -30.45
N ARG A 496 -42.38 25.24 -31.27
CA ARG A 496 -41.10 24.88 -31.89
C ARG A 496 -40.25 26.13 -32.15
N VAL A 497 -38.96 26.09 -31.80
CA VAL A 497 -38.03 27.22 -31.99
C VAL A 497 -36.58 26.76 -32.14
N THR A 498 -35.82 27.42 -33.01
CA THR A 498 -34.36 27.23 -33.13
C THR A 498 -33.62 27.96 -32.02
N LEU A 499 -32.61 27.31 -31.43
CA LEU A 499 -31.82 27.86 -30.32
C LEU A 499 -30.79 28.86 -30.87
N SER A 500 -31.12 30.15 -30.92
CA SER A 500 -30.29 31.18 -31.60
C SER A 500 -29.43 32.04 -30.67
N ASN A 501 -29.71 32.03 -29.36
CA ASN A 501 -28.96 32.79 -28.35
C ASN A 501 -28.67 31.92 -27.12
N LEU A 502 -27.60 32.26 -26.38
CA LEU A 502 -27.22 31.57 -25.14
C LEU A 502 -28.31 31.63 -24.06
N THR A 503 -29.11 32.69 -24.07
CA THR A 503 -30.29 32.83 -23.23
C THR A 503 -31.45 33.31 -24.08
N MET A 504 -32.60 32.66 -23.96
CA MET A 504 -33.83 33.00 -24.66
C MET A 504 -34.99 33.04 -23.66
N GLN A 505 -35.96 33.90 -23.92
CA GLN A 505 -37.19 33.97 -23.16
C GLN A 505 -38.33 33.47 -24.03
N LEU A 506 -39.08 32.48 -23.55
CA LEU A 506 -40.22 31.92 -24.27
C LEU A 506 -41.50 32.41 -23.61
N ASP A 507 -42.32 33.13 -24.38
CA ASP A 507 -43.67 33.48 -23.98
C ASP A 507 -44.62 32.33 -24.34
N LEU A 508 -45.10 31.67 -23.30
CA LEU A 508 -45.99 30.51 -23.34
C LEU A 508 -47.32 30.83 -22.64
N SER A 509 -47.74 32.10 -22.60
CA SER A 509 -48.98 32.56 -21.95
C SER A 509 -50.26 31.87 -22.44
N ASN A 510 -50.21 31.26 -23.62
CA ASN A 510 -51.35 30.57 -24.23
C ASN A 510 -51.50 29.10 -23.78
N LEU A 511 -50.59 28.61 -22.92
CA LEU A 511 -50.67 27.27 -22.35
C LEU A 511 -51.62 27.24 -21.15
N SER A 512 -52.53 26.28 -21.12
CA SER A 512 -53.35 25.96 -19.95
C SER A 512 -52.47 25.36 -18.83
N SER A 513 -52.86 25.52 -17.56
CA SER A 513 -52.16 24.84 -16.46
C SER A 513 -52.11 23.33 -16.67
N GLY A 514 -50.94 22.73 -16.49
CA GLY A 514 -50.70 21.31 -16.71
C GLY A 514 -49.24 20.97 -16.99
N THR A 515 -49.00 19.68 -17.21
CA THR A 515 -47.67 19.15 -17.57
C THR A 515 -47.47 19.18 -19.08
N TYR A 516 -46.30 19.61 -19.51
CA TYR A 516 -45.85 19.62 -20.90
C TYR A 516 -44.51 18.91 -21.00
N PHE A 517 -44.20 18.38 -22.18
CA PHE A 517 -42.92 17.73 -22.44
C PHE A 517 -42.13 18.52 -23.48
N TYR A 518 -40.81 18.56 -23.38
CA TYR A 518 -39.97 19.17 -24.39
C TYR A 518 -38.95 18.18 -24.94
N LYS A 519 -38.46 18.49 -26.13
CA LYS A 519 -37.44 17.75 -26.86
C LYS A 519 -36.48 18.73 -27.53
N ILE A 520 -35.18 18.51 -27.38
CA ILE A 520 -34.13 19.22 -28.10
C ILE A 520 -33.50 18.28 -29.12
N ASN A 521 -33.51 18.67 -30.39
CA ASN A 521 -32.86 17.92 -31.46
C ASN A 521 -31.70 18.73 -32.06
N SER A 522 -30.56 18.09 -32.31
CA SER A 522 -29.43 18.65 -33.06
C SER A 522 -29.03 17.63 -34.12
N SER A 523 -28.83 18.08 -35.37
CA SER A 523 -28.45 17.19 -36.49
C SER A 523 -29.35 15.94 -36.63
N ASN A 524 -30.67 16.11 -36.49
CA ASN A 524 -31.69 15.06 -36.51
C ASN A 524 -31.58 13.97 -35.42
N LYS A 525 -30.77 14.19 -34.38
CA LYS A 525 -30.73 13.34 -33.17
C LYS A 525 -31.29 14.10 -31.98
N THR A 526 -32.03 13.40 -31.13
CA THR A 526 -32.49 13.94 -29.85
C THR A 526 -31.34 13.97 -28.87
N ILE A 527 -31.03 15.15 -28.37
CA ILE A 527 -29.92 15.37 -27.43
C ILE A 527 -30.40 15.66 -26.00
N GLN A 528 -31.67 16.04 -25.83
CA GLN A 528 -32.30 16.21 -24.52
C GLN A 528 -33.82 16.08 -24.66
N PHE A 529 -34.49 15.54 -23.64
CA PHE A 529 -35.93 15.61 -23.47
C PHE A 529 -36.26 15.83 -21.98
N GLY A 530 -37.49 16.24 -21.65
CA GLY A 530 -37.89 16.42 -20.25
C GLY A 530 -39.29 16.99 -20.09
N GLY A 531 -39.68 17.26 -18.84
CA GLY A 531 -40.98 17.82 -18.48
C GLY A 531 -40.90 19.27 -17.98
N MET A 532 -41.97 20.04 -18.23
CA MET A 532 -42.19 21.38 -17.70
C MET A 532 -43.63 21.50 -17.19
N VAL A 533 -43.86 22.35 -16.19
CA VAL A 533 -45.17 22.53 -15.57
C VAL A 533 -45.61 23.98 -15.74
N ALA A 534 -46.73 24.19 -16.41
CA ALA A 534 -47.41 25.49 -16.49
C ALA A 534 -48.42 25.60 -15.33
N LYS A 535 -48.44 26.75 -14.64
CA LYS A 535 -49.34 27.03 -13.51
C LYS A 535 -50.49 27.94 -13.90
#